data_AF-J1TBB4-F1
#
_entry.id   AF-J1TBB4-F1
#
_cell.length_a   1.000
_cell.length_b   1.000
_cell.length_c   1.000
_cell.angle_alpha   90.00
_cell.angle_beta   90.00
_cell.angle_gamma   90.00
#
_symmetry.space_group_name_H-M   'P 1'
#
loop_
_entity.id
_entity.type
_entity.pdbx_description
1 polymer ?
#
loop_
_entity_poly.entity_id
_entity_poly.type
_entity_poly.pdbx_seq_one_letter_code
_entity_poly.pdbx_strand_id
1 'polypeptide(L)' 'PQPKPLPRMLIKRDVKDIFGFVYEDFELVGYDADANIKAPIAV' A
#
# COMPACT_ATOMS: atom_id res chain seq x y z
N PRO A 1 -1.70 22.41 -3.39
CA PRO A 1 -2.49 21.27 -2.87
C PRO A 1 -2.03 20.93 -1.46
N GLN A 2 -2.96 20.59 -0.57
CA GLN A 2 -2.66 20.18 0.81
C GLN A 2 -2.58 18.64 0.84
N PRO A 3 -1.66 18.04 1.63
CA PRO A 3 -1.64 16.60 1.85
C PRO A 3 -2.98 16.04 2.29
N LYS A 4 -3.35 14.90 1.70
CA LYS A 4 -4.55 14.12 2.02
C LYS A 4 -4.36 13.31 3.32
N PRO A 5 -5.46 12.87 3.97
CA PRO A 5 -5.38 12.00 5.14
C PRO A 5 -4.59 10.71 4.88
N LEU A 6 -3.96 10.17 5.92
CA LEU A 6 -3.19 8.94 5.81
C LEU A 6 -4.12 7.72 5.64
N PRO A 7 -3.75 6.76 4.78
CA PRO A 7 -4.46 5.49 4.68
C PRO A 7 -4.14 4.58 5.87
N ARG A 8 -4.85 3.45 5.95
CA ARG A 8 -4.55 2.35 6.86
C ARG A 8 -4.28 1.08 6.06
N MET A 9 -3.20 0.38 6.38
CA MET A 9 -2.95 -0.97 5.87
C MET A 9 -3.45 -1.98 6.89
N LEU A 10 -4.38 -2.84 6.49
CA LEU A 10 -4.87 -3.96 7.31
C LEU A 10 -4.21 -5.25 6.83
N ILE A 11 -3.84 -6.11 7.78
CA ILE A 11 -3.36 -7.48 7.52
C ILE A 11 -4.49 -8.42 7.95
N LYS A 12 -5.12 -9.09 6.99
CA LYS A 12 -6.34 -9.89 7.19
C LYS A 12 -6.07 -11.29 7.76
N ARG A 13 -4.87 -11.82 7.55
CA ARG A 13 -4.49 -13.18 7.97
C ARG A 13 -3.34 -13.15 8.96
N ASP A 14 -3.45 -13.96 10.00
CA ASP A 14 -2.39 -14.18 10.98
C ASP A 14 -1.36 -15.18 10.44
N VAL A 15 -0.48 -14.72 9.55
CA VAL A 15 0.58 -15.52 8.92
C VAL A 15 1.79 -15.61 9.85
N LYS A 16 2.31 -16.83 10.06
CA LYS A 16 3.43 -17.10 10.98
C LYS A 16 4.80 -17.21 10.30
N ASP A 17 4.84 -17.17 8.97
CA ASP A 17 6.06 -17.20 8.16
C ASP A 17 6.08 -15.99 7.21
N ILE A 18 7.21 -15.30 7.13
CA ILE A 18 7.35 -14.08 6.32
C ILE A 18 7.21 -14.36 4.82
N PHE A 19 7.55 -15.56 4.37
CA PHE A 19 7.41 -15.96 2.96
C PHE A 19 5.99 -16.49 2.64
N GLY A 20 5.14 -16.63 3.65
CA GLY A 20 3.77 -17.12 3.49
C GLY A 20 2.75 -16.04 3.14
N PHE A 21 3.14 -14.77 3.08
CA PHE A 21 2.25 -13.66 2.73
C PHE A 21 1.93 -13.66 1.23
N VAL A 22 0.66 -13.41 0.90
CA VAL A 22 0.18 -13.19 -0.46
C VAL A 22 -0.47 -11.82 -0.57
N TYR A 23 -0.71 -11.35 -1.80
CA TYR A 23 -1.29 -10.01 -2.04
C TYR A 23 -2.63 -9.83 -1.33
N GLU A 24 -3.45 -10.88 -1.34
CA GLU A 24 -4.79 -10.91 -0.76
C GLU A 24 -4.79 -10.83 0.77
N ASP A 25 -3.65 -10.96 1.45
CA ASP A 25 -3.56 -10.80 2.90
C ASP A 25 -3.61 -9.33 3.32
N PHE A 26 -3.36 -8.40 2.40
CA PHE A 26 -3.32 -6.97 2.67
C PHE A 26 -4.55 -6.27 2.13
N GLU A 27 -5.00 -5.25 2.85
CA GLU A 27 -6.06 -4.35 2.39
C GLU A 27 -5.68 -2.90 2.73
N LEU A 28 -5.65 -2.05 1.71
CA LEU A 28 -5.35 -0.64 1.85
C LEU A 28 -6.65 0.17 1.92
N VAL A 29 -7.01 0.61 3.12
CA VAL A 29 -8.26 1.32 3.38
C VAL A 29 -8.02 2.82 3.40
N GLY A 30 -8.87 3.56 2.69
CA GLY A 30 -8.85 5.03 2.67
C GLY A 30 -7.67 5.62 1.92
N TYR A 31 -7.15 4.93 0.90
CA TYR A 31 -6.11 5.49 0.03
C TYR A 31 -6.70 6.49 -0.94
N ASP A 32 -6.34 7.76 -0.74
CA ASP A 32 -6.64 8.86 -1.64
C ASP A 32 -5.32 9.52 -2.06
N ALA A 33 -4.93 9.30 -3.32
CA ALA A 33 -3.67 9.78 -3.88
C ALA A 33 -3.89 10.94 -4.86
N ASP A 34 -2.90 11.81 -5.00
CA ASP A 34 -2.85 12.73 -6.13
C ASP A 34 -2.56 11.96 -7.45
N ALA A 35 -2.66 12.66 -8.58
CA ALA A 35 -2.34 12.06 -9.87
C ALA A 35 -0.93 11.45 -9.87
N ASN A 36 -0.79 10.26 -10.46
CA ASN A 36 0.48 9.57 -10.56
C ASN A 36 1.50 10.41 -11.35
N ILE A 37 2.70 10.57 -10.81
CA ILE A 37 3.82 11.26 -11.45
C ILE A 37 4.82 10.20 -11.93
N LYS A 38 4.95 10.06 -13.25
CA LYS A 38 5.94 9.16 -13.85
C LYS A 38 7.34 9.80 -13.79
N ALA A 39 8.26 9.15 -13.09
CA ALA A 39 9.67 9.54 -13.06
C ALA A 39 10.52 8.49 -13.79
N PRO A 40 11.57 8.90 -14.54
CA PRO A 40 12.49 7.96 -15.17
C PRO A 40 13.31 7.20 -14.12
N ILE A 41 13.57 5.92 -14.39
CA ILE A 41 14.47 5.10 -13.58
C ILE A 41 15.90 5.32 -14.12
N ALA A 42 16.82 5.72 -13.26
CA ALA A 42 18.24 5.74 -13.59
C ALA A 42 18.81 4.32 -13.48
N VAL A 43 19.57 3.90 -14.49
CA VAL A 43 20.26 2.61 -14.56
C VAL A 43 21.75 2.77 -14.39
#